data_AF-A0A6A6AWV4-F1
#
_entry.id   AF-A0A6A6AWV4-F1
#
_cell.length_a   1.000
_cell.length_b   1.000
_cell.length_c   1.000
_cell.angle_alpha   90.00
_cell.angle_beta   90.00
_cell.angle_gamma   90.00
#
_symmetry.space_group_name_H-M   'P 1'
#
loop_
_entity.id
_entity.type
_entity.pdbx_description
1 polymer ?
#
loop_
_entity_poly.entity_id
_entity_poly.type
_entity_poly.pdbx_seq_one_letter_code
_entity_poly.pdbx_strand_id
1 'polypeptide(L)'
;SLIVGDFNCHHPWWDPGCSTSQEGNRLLDWIESNNLTLLNNPGEATRFRQGNRASVIDLTLASNSISNRIQDWQILEDIGSDHRPILFSI
;
A
#
# COMPACT_ATOMS: atom_id res chain seq x y z
N SER A 1 4.87 7.11 -13.75
CA SER A 1 5.51 7.21 -12.44
C SER A 1 5.15 6.01 -11.60
N LEU A 2 6.15 5.43 -10.93
CA LEU A 2 5.98 4.42 -9.90
C LEU A 2 6.36 5.07 -8.57
N ILE A 3 5.49 4.95 -7.58
CA ILE A 3 5.71 5.47 -6.22
C ILE A 3 5.50 4.30 -5.27
N VAL A 4 6.53 3.97 -4.50
CA VAL A 4 6.53 2.87 -3.54
C VAL A 4 7.13 3.35 -2.24
N GLY A 5 6.60 2.87 -1.12
CA GLY A 5 7.20 3.13 0.19
C GLY A 5 6.23 2.96 1.33
N ASP A 6 6.75 3.24 2.52
CA ASP A 6 6.00 3.31 3.77
C ASP A 6 5.37 4.70 3.90
N PHE A 7 4.03 4.76 3.84
CA PHE A 7 3.28 6.01 3.96
C PHE A 7 2.83 6.30 5.40
N ASN A 8 2.87 5.30 6.29
CA ASN A 8 2.39 5.41 7.68
C ASN A 8 0.98 6.04 7.83
N CYS A 9 0.08 5.79 6.88
CA CYS A 9 -1.28 6.31 6.93
C CYS A 9 -2.33 5.21 6.71
N HIS A 10 -3.51 5.45 7.27
CA HIS A 10 -4.61 4.49 7.32
C HIS A 10 -5.82 5.02 6.57
N HIS A 11 -6.36 4.22 5.65
CA HIS A 11 -7.61 4.47 4.96
C HIS A 11 -8.29 3.13 4.58
N PRO A 12 -9.64 3.00 4.71
CA PRO A 12 -10.38 1.80 4.36
C PRO A 12 -10.21 1.31 2.92
N TRP A 13 -9.73 2.17 2.02
CA TRP A 13 -9.51 1.81 0.62
C TRP A 13 -8.39 0.79 0.43
N TRP A 14 -7.30 0.88 1.19
CA TRP A 14 -6.21 -0.11 1.18
C TRP A 14 -6.24 -1.03 2.41
N ASP A 15 -6.85 -0.60 3.52
CA ASP A 15 -6.98 -1.40 4.74
C ASP A 15 -8.44 -1.39 5.25
N PRO A 16 -9.31 -2.26 4.71
CA PRO A 16 -10.76 -2.20 4.94
C PRO A 16 -11.23 -2.24 6.39
N GLY A 17 -10.42 -2.82 7.29
CA GLY A 17 -10.78 -2.91 8.71
C GLY A 17 -10.30 -1.72 9.56
N CYS A 18 -9.60 -0.74 8.97
CA CYS A 18 -9.00 0.36 9.72
C CYS A 18 -9.99 1.52 9.91
N SER A 19 -9.68 2.40 10.88
CA SER A 19 -10.25 3.75 10.90
C SER A 19 -9.39 4.67 10.03
N THR A 20 -10.04 5.60 9.33
CA THR A 20 -9.35 6.58 8.50
C THR A 20 -8.55 7.57 9.34
N SER A 21 -7.28 7.79 8.96
CA SER A 21 -6.41 8.86 9.46
C SER A 21 -6.56 10.14 8.63
N GLN A 22 -6.19 11.31 9.18
CA GLN A 22 -6.21 12.57 8.43
C GLN A 22 -5.26 12.51 7.22
N GLU A 23 -4.10 11.90 7.41
CA GLU A 23 -3.07 11.67 6.39
C GLU A 23 -3.58 10.71 5.31
N GLY A 24 -4.38 9.71 5.69
CA GLY A 24 -5.03 8.79 4.75
C GLY A 24 -5.97 9.50 3.78
N ASN A 25 -6.80 10.43 4.28
CA ASN A 25 -7.66 11.26 3.41
C ASN A 25 -6.82 12.15 2.47
N ARG A 26 -5.80 12.84 3.01
CA ARG A 26 -4.92 13.68 2.18
C ARG A 26 -4.19 12.88 1.11
N LEU A 27 -3.76 11.66 1.44
CA LEU A 27 -3.12 10.78 0.48
C LEU A 27 -4.10 10.30 -0.60
N LEU A 28 -5.33 9.95 -0.22
CA LEU A 28 -6.37 9.60 -1.19
C LEU A 28 -6.65 10.76 -2.16
N ASP A 29 -6.86 11.98 -1.64
CA ASP A 29 -7.08 13.17 -2.47
C ASP A 29 -5.92 13.39 -3.46
N TRP A 30 -4.68 13.18 -3.00
CA TRP A 30 -3.49 13.29 -3.84
C TRP A 30 -3.41 12.18 -4.90
N ILE A 31 -3.72 10.94 -4.54
CA ILE A 31 -3.78 9.79 -5.46
C ILE A 31 -4.76 10.07 -6.59
N GLU A 32 -5.98 10.50 -6.23
CA GLU A 32 -7.05 10.82 -7.19
C GLU A 32 -6.66 12.00 -8.08
N SER A 33 -6.16 13.09 -7.49
CA SER A 33 -5.74 14.28 -8.24
C SER A 33 -4.61 14.01 -9.24
N ASN A 34 -3.78 12.99 -9.00
CA ASN A 34 -2.66 12.62 -9.87
C ASN A 34 -2.98 11.41 -10.78
N ASN A 35 -4.21 10.92 -10.80
CA ASN A 35 -4.62 9.74 -11.57
C ASN A 35 -3.69 8.54 -11.35
N LEU A 36 -3.40 8.25 -10.08
CA LEU A 36 -2.60 7.09 -9.69
C LEU A 36 -3.52 5.90 -9.38
N THR A 37 -3.05 4.72 -9.76
CA THR A 37 -3.67 3.43 -9.44
C THR A 37 -2.98 2.83 -8.22
N LEU A 38 -3.77 2.40 -7.23
CA LEU A 38 -3.29 1.56 -6.13
C LEU A 38 -3.16 0.12 -6.62
N LEU A 39 -1.96 -0.46 -6.48
CA LEU A 39 -1.67 -1.83 -6.91
C LEU A 39 -1.72 -2.86 -5.77
N ASN A 40 -1.77 -2.42 -4.52
CA ASN A 40 -1.95 -3.30 -3.38
C ASN A 40 -3.29 -4.06 -3.49
N ASN A 41 -3.32 -5.30 -3.03
CA ASN A 41 -4.56 -5.99 -2.71
C ASN A 41 -5.11 -5.44 -1.38
N PRO A 42 -6.32 -4.84 -1.35
CA PRO A 42 -6.87 -4.27 -0.12
C PRO A 42 -6.98 -5.29 1.01
N GLY A 43 -6.47 -4.92 2.19
CA GLY A 43 -6.45 -5.77 3.38
C GLY A 43 -5.29 -6.76 3.46
N GLU A 44 -4.44 -6.87 2.43
CA GLU A 44 -3.21 -7.66 2.50
C GLU A 44 -2.16 -6.88 3.31
N ALA A 45 -2.04 -7.24 4.60
CA ALA A 45 -1.23 -6.50 5.55
C ALA A 45 0.26 -6.49 5.17
N THR A 46 0.85 -5.30 5.16
CA THR A 46 2.27 -5.08 4.87
C THR A 46 3.10 -4.92 6.14
N ARG A 47 2.45 -4.68 7.29
CA ARG A 47 3.10 -4.56 8.59
C ARG A 47 2.44 -5.41 9.68
N PHE A 48 3.27 -6.12 10.44
CA PHE A 48 2.92 -7.02 11.53
C PHE A 48 3.77 -6.71 12.77
N ARG A 49 3.22 -5.98 13.73
CA ARG A 49 3.88 -5.71 15.01
C ARG A 49 3.16 -6.40 16.15
N GLN A 50 3.91 -7.11 17.00
CA GLN A 50 3.35 -7.79 18.16
C GLN A 50 2.54 -6.81 19.05
N GLY A 51 1.33 -7.21 19.44
CA GLY A 51 0.43 -6.41 20.26
C GLY A 51 -0.36 -5.33 19.50
N ASN A 52 -0.10 -5.15 18.20
CA ASN A 52 -0.86 -4.26 17.33
C ASN A 52 -1.67 -5.06 16.30
N ARG A 53 -2.72 -4.45 15.77
CA ARG A 53 -3.40 -4.96 14.58
C ARG A 53 -2.44 -4.90 13.40
N ALA A 54 -2.44 -5.95 12.56
CA ALA A 54 -1.76 -5.89 11.28
C ALA A 54 -2.35 -4.75 10.42
N SER A 55 -1.52 -4.09 9.63
CA SER A 55 -1.91 -2.90 8.88
C SER A 55 -1.35 -2.89 7.47
N VAL A 56 -2.06 -2.23 6.56
CA VAL A 56 -1.57 -1.91 5.21
C VAL A 56 -1.10 -0.45 5.23
N ILE A 57 0.22 -0.22 5.31
CA ILE A 57 0.81 1.12 5.35
C ILE A 57 1.94 1.33 4.33
N ASP A 58 2.54 0.24 3.85
CA ASP A 58 3.37 0.25 2.65
C ASP A 58 2.50 0.15 1.39
N LEU A 59 2.56 1.15 0.52
CA LEU A 59 1.72 1.23 -0.68
C LEU A 59 2.56 1.23 -1.96
N THR A 60 1.98 0.64 -3.01
CA THR A 60 2.50 0.64 -4.38
C THR A 60 1.50 1.37 -5.27
N LEU A 61 1.91 2.55 -5.75
CA LEU A 61 1.10 3.43 -6.59
C LEU A 61 1.75 3.58 -7.96
N ALA A 62 0.95 3.51 -9.01
CA ALA A 62 1.42 3.61 -10.39
C ALA A 62 0.57 4.57 -11.21
N SER A 63 1.18 5.39 -12.05
CA SER A 63 0.43 6.14 -13.06
C SER A 63 -0.19 5.18 -14.07
N ASN A 64 -1.33 5.57 -14.64
CA ASN A 64 -2.07 4.78 -15.64
C ASN A 64 -1.20 4.29 -16.82
N SER A 65 -0.16 5.04 -17.20
CA SER A 65 0.76 4.65 -18.29
C SER A 65 1.67 3.46 -17.98
N ILE A 66 1.86 3.10 -16.72
CA ILE A 66 2.73 1.98 -16.32
C ILE A 66 2.00 0.92 -15.48
N SER A 67 0.83 1.21 -14.91
CA SER A 67 0.11 0.26 -14.05
C SER A 67 -0.14 -1.08 -14.76
N ASN A 68 -0.51 -1.04 -16.04
CA ASN A 68 -0.73 -2.23 -16.87
C ASN A 68 0.55 -3.04 -17.19
N ARG A 69 1.73 -2.50 -16.88
CA ARG A 69 3.02 -3.20 -17.04
C ARG A 69 3.47 -3.87 -15.76
N ILE A 70 2.90 -3.50 -14.61
CA ILE A 70 3.23 -4.12 -13.35
C ILE A 70 2.58 -5.51 -13.28
N GLN A 71 3.37 -6.52 -12.96
CA GLN A 71 2.91 -7.92 -12.88
C GLN A 71 3.34 -8.56 -11.56
N ASP A 72 2.62 -9.61 -11.18
CA ASP A 72 2.94 -10.50 -10.06
C ASP A 72 3.15 -9.78 -8.71
N TRP A 73 2.36 -8.73 -8.44
CA TRP A 73 2.38 -8.01 -7.17
C TRP A 73 2.01 -8.95 -6.02
N GLN A 74 2.88 -9.05 -5.03
CA GLN A 74 2.71 -9.95 -3.90
C GLN A 74 3.50 -9.46 -2.67
N ILE A 75 3.03 -9.86 -1.49
CA ILE A 75 3.77 -9.72 -0.24
C ILE A 75 4.59 -10.98 0.00
N LEU A 76 5.88 -10.81 0.29
CA LEU A 76 6.79 -11.92 0.57
C LEU A 76 6.77 -12.34 2.04
N GLU A 77 7.48 -13.43 2.34
CA GLU A 77 7.66 -13.93 3.69
C GLU A 77 8.42 -12.94 4.60
N ASP A 78 8.23 -13.13 5.91
CA ASP A 78 8.90 -12.34 6.94
C ASP A 78 10.43 -12.53 6.88
N ILE A 79 11.15 -11.42 6.91
CA ILE A 79 12.62 -11.35 6.89
C ILE A 79 13.22 -10.90 8.24
N GLY A 80 12.43 -10.97 9.32
CA GLY A 80 12.80 -10.50 10.66
C GLY A 80 12.50 -9.02 10.91
N SER A 81 11.70 -8.40 10.04
CA SER A 81 11.23 -7.01 10.15
C SER A 81 9.75 -7.01 10.50
N ASP A 82 9.25 -5.97 11.18
CA ASP A 82 7.79 -5.82 11.34
C ASP A 82 7.11 -5.43 10.02
N HIS A 83 7.86 -5.00 9.01
CA HIS A 83 7.36 -4.83 7.63
C HIS A 83 7.72 -6.02 6.74
N ARG A 84 6.77 -6.43 5.90
CA ARG A 84 6.98 -7.46 4.87
C ARG A 84 7.43 -6.85 3.54
N PRO A 85 8.37 -7.49 2.83
CA PRO A 85 8.75 -7.02 1.50
C PRO A 85 7.59 -7.14 0.50
N ILE A 86 7.54 -6.21 -0.44
CA ILE A 86 6.63 -6.24 -1.59
C ILE A 86 7.47 -6.57 -2.84
N LEU A 87 7.01 -7.53 -3.65
CA LEU A 87 7.63 -7.92 -4.90
C LEU A 87 6.66 -7.72 -6.06
N PHE A 88 7.17 -7.20 -7.18
CA PHE A 88 6.48 -7.11 -8.47
C PHE A 88 7.51 -6.94 -9.61
N SER A 89 7.09 -7.15 -10.86
CA SER A 89 7.90 -6.93 -12.07
C SER A 89 7.33 -5.79 -12.94
N ILE A 90 8.12 -5.19 -13.85
CA ILE A 90 7.78 -4.03 -14.72
C ILE A 90 8.14 -4.29 -16.19
#